data_AF-A0A7X6ZA74-F1
#
_entry.id   AF-A0A7X6ZA74-F1
#
_cell.length_a   1.000
_cell.length_b   1.000
_cell.length_c   1.000
_cell.angle_alpha   90.00
_cell.angle_beta   90.00
_cell.angle_gamma   90.00
#
_symmetry.space_group_name_H-M   'P 1'
#
loop_
_entity.id
_entity.type
_entity.pdbx_description
1 polymer ?
#
loop_
_entity_poly.entity_id
_entity_poly.type
_entity_poly.pdbx_seq_one_letter_code
_entity_poly.pdbx_strand_id
1 'polypeptide(L)'
;MRNRHDVTPSQANEALADPSRLVHRPDYNSKTGRTNRIIGYSHTAGAILAVIVLEKDNKLLGVNAWFANAKDRRNYRERNTHEQE
;
A
#
# COMPACT_ATOMS: atom_id res chain seq x y z
N MET A 1 -0.66 -18.02 11.38
CA MET A 1 -0.78 -17.22 10.13
C MET A 1 -2.23 -16.75 10.03
N ARG A 2 -2.51 -15.45 10.15
CA ARG A 2 -3.89 -14.93 10.06
C ARG A 2 -4.26 -14.81 8.59
N ASN A 3 -4.95 -15.84 8.11
CA ASN A 3 -5.65 -15.83 6.82
C ASN A 3 -6.93 -14.99 7.00
N ARG A 4 -6.95 -13.76 6.47
CA ARG A 4 -8.15 -12.92 6.22
C ARG A 4 -7.71 -11.55 5.72
N HIS A 5 -7.28 -11.50 4.49
CA HIS A 5 -7.26 -10.25 3.75
C HIS A 5 -8.24 -10.45 2.60
N ASP A 6 -9.44 -9.89 2.72
CA ASP A 6 -10.47 -9.87 1.67
C ASP A 6 -10.06 -8.94 0.52
N VAL A 7 -8.78 -9.00 0.13
CA VAL A 7 -8.15 -8.20 -0.90
C VAL A 7 -7.59 -9.16 -1.92
N THR A 8 -8.12 -9.08 -3.12
CA THR A 8 -7.65 -9.87 -4.27
C THR A 8 -6.31 -9.33 -4.78
N PRO A 9 -5.50 -10.16 -5.47
CA PRO A 9 -4.28 -9.69 -6.13
C PRO A 9 -4.54 -8.51 -7.10
N SER A 10 -5.66 -8.50 -7.81
CA SER A 10 -6.03 -7.41 -8.71
C SER A 10 -6.26 -6.10 -7.95
N GLN A 11 -7.00 -6.14 -6.85
CA GLN A 11 -7.19 -4.97 -5.98
C GLN A 11 -5.86 -4.47 -5.39
N ALA A 12 -4.98 -5.39 -4.97
CA ALA A 12 -3.64 -5.00 -4.53
C ALA A 12 -2.84 -4.32 -5.65
N ASN A 13 -2.91 -4.83 -6.89
CA ASN A 13 -2.25 -4.23 -8.04
C ASN A 13 -2.80 -2.84 -8.38
N GLU A 14 -4.11 -2.62 -8.22
CA GLU A 14 -4.70 -1.28 -8.37
C GLU A 14 -4.10 -0.30 -7.36
N ALA A 15 -4.01 -0.69 -6.09
CA ALA A 15 -3.39 0.16 -5.06
C ALA A 15 -1.89 0.40 -5.31
N LEU A 16 -1.18 -0.54 -5.95
CA LEU A 16 0.21 -0.35 -6.39
C LEU A 16 0.32 0.60 -7.60
N ALA A 17 -0.68 0.59 -8.48
CA ALA A 17 -0.74 1.42 -9.69
C ALA A 17 -1.31 2.81 -9.42
N ASP A 18 -1.91 3.05 -8.26
CA ASP A 18 -2.45 4.36 -7.86
C ASP A 18 -1.38 5.46 -8.02
N PRO A 19 -1.64 6.48 -8.86
CA PRO A 19 -0.73 7.62 -9.05
C PRO A 19 -0.46 8.40 -7.76
N SER A 20 -1.45 8.45 -6.87
CA SER A 20 -1.39 9.19 -5.61
C SER A 20 -0.93 8.33 -4.42
N ARG A 21 -0.40 7.14 -4.70
CA ARG A 21 0.06 6.21 -3.67
C ARG A 21 1.14 6.83 -2.79
N LEU A 22 1.07 6.51 -1.50
CA LEU A 22 2.17 6.73 -0.58
C LEU A 22 3.12 5.56 -0.60
N VAL A 23 4.42 5.85 -0.60
CA VAL A 23 5.46 4.83 -0.52
C VAL A 23 6.32 5.09 0.72
N HIS A 24 6.23 4.18 1.68
CA HIS A 24 7.15 4.13 2.82
C HIS A 24 8.30 3.19 2.51
N ARG A 25 9.50 3.75 2.34
CA ARG A 25 10.76 3.01 2.13
C ARG A 25 11.73 3.35 3.26
N PRO A 26 12.05 2.41 4.17
CA PRO A 26 11.44 1.09 4.32
C PRO A 26 10.03 1.15 4.94
N ASP A 27 9.30 0.04 4.93
CA ASP A 27 8.08 -0.12 5.73
C ASP A 27 8.41 0.13 7.21
N TYR A 28 7.67 1.03 7.85
CA TYR A 28 7.92 1.45 9.22
C TYR A 28 7.78 0.30 10.24
N ASN A 29 7.14 -0.80 9.85
CA ASN A 29 7.03 -2.03 10.65
C ASN A 29 8.04 -3.11 10.25
N SER A 30 8.88 -2.88 9.23
CA SER A 30 9.87 -3.85 8.77
C SER A 30 11.06 -3.88 9.70
N LYS A 31 11.24 -4.97 10.44
CA LYS A 31 12.39 -5.15 11.35
C LYS A 31 13.74 -5.26 10.62
N THR A 32 13.72 -5.71 9.37
CA THR A 32 14.92 -5.90 8.55
C THR A 32 15.14 -4.75 7.56
N GLY A 33 14.17 -3.84 7.41
CA GLY A 33 14.21 -2.74 6.45
C GLY A 33 14.14 -3.17 4.98
N ARG A 34 13.85 -4.45 4.69
CA ARG A 34 13.92 -4.99 3.32
C ARG A 34 12.63 -4.81 2.53
N THR A 35 11.52 -4.56 3.22
CA THR A 35 10.19 -4.41 2.60
C THR A 35 9.77 -2.96 2.59
N ASN A 36 9.02 -2.57 1.56
CA ASN A 36 8.38 -1.26 1.46
C ASN A 36 6.87 -1.42 1.70
N ARG A 37 6.24 -0.37 2.23
CA ARG A 37 4.77 -0.31 2.35
C ARG A 37 4.26 0.72 1.37
N ILE A 38 3.34 0.30 0.52
CA ILE A 38 2.62 1.16 -0.40
C ILE A 38 1.18 1.30 0.11
N ILE A 39 0.69 2.53 0.20
CA ILE A 39 -0.70 2.83 0.57
C ILE A 39 -1.33 3.50 -0.63
N GLY A 40 -2.35 2.87 -1.22
CA GLY A 40 -3.00 3.37 -2.43
C GLY A 40 -4.47 2.99 -2.47
N TYR A 41 -5.23 3.69 -3.31
CA TYR A 41 -6.64 3.42 -3.53
C TYR A 41 -6.84 2.30 -4.56
N SER A 42 -7.73 1.36 -4.26
CA SER A 42 -8.24 0.38 -5.22
C SER A 42 -9.67 0.73 -5.56
N HIS A 43 -9.93 0.92 -6.86
CA HIS A 43 -11.25 1.25 -7.38
C HIS A 43 -12.23 0.09 -7.19
N THR A 44 -11.79 -1.15 -7.45
CA THR A 44 -12.66 -2.32 -7.32
C THR A 44 -12.87 -2.75 -5.87
N ALA A 45 -11.94 -2.42 -4.96
CA ALA A 45 -12.16 -2.55 -3.52
C ALA A 45 -12.97 -1.38 -2.93
N GLY A 46 -13.10 -0.26 -3.65
CA GLY A 46 -13.71 0.98 -3.17
C GLY A 46 -13.00 1.57 -1.94
N ALA A 47 -11.73 1.22 -1.71
CA ALA A 47 -11.04 1.46 -0.45
C ALA A 47 -9.54 1.71 -0.63
N ILE A 48 -8.95 2.39 0.37
CA ILE A 48 -7.50 2.53 0.50
C ILE A 48 -6.95 1.22 1.07
N LEU A 49 -5.94 0.67 0.40
CA LEU A 49 -5.27 -0.56 0.77
C LEU A 49 -3.81 -0.27 1.14
N ALA A 50 -3.28 -1.06 2.07
CA ALA A 50 -1.87 -1.13 2.37
C ALA A 50 -1.30 -2.42 1.77
N VAL A 51 -0.26 -2.29 0.94
CA VAL A 51 0.42 -3.38 0.25
C VAL A 51 1.88 -3.39 0.68
N ILE A 52 2.35 -4.52 1.19
CA ILE A 52 3.76 -4.74 1.46
C ILE A 52 4.40 -5.30 0.21
N VAL A 53 5.45 -4.65 -0.26
CA VAL A 53 6.24 -5.10 -1.41
C VAL A 53 7.68 -5.37 -0.99
N LEU A 54 8.28 -6.37 -1.62
CA LEU A 54 9.71 -6.61 -1.58
C LEU A 54 10.31 -6.19 -2.92
N GLU A 55 11.36 -5.38 -2.87
CA GLU A 55 12.13 -5.07 -4.07
C GLU A 55 13.18 -6.18 -4.26
N LYS A 56 13.09 -6.90 -5.37
CA LYS A 56 14.02 -7.97 -5.74
C LYS A 56 14.29 -7.91 -7.24
N ASP A 57 15.56 -7.87 -7.62
CA ASP A 57 16.00 -7.87 -9.03
C ASP A 57 15.31 -6.75 -9.87
N ASN A 58 15.25 -5.53 -9.31
CA ASN A 58 14.54 -4.37 -9.89
C ASN A 58 13.04 -4.57 -10.15
N LYS A 59 12.41 -5.57 -9.51
CA LYS A 59 10.97 -5.82 -9.57
C LYS A 59 10.36 -5.65 -8.18
N LEU A 60 9.18 -5.05 -8.14
CA LEU A 60 8.35 -4.99 -6.93
C LEU A 60 7.49 -6.26 -6.87
N LEU A 61 7.71 -7.08 -5.84
CA LEU A 61 6.93 -8.27 -5.58
C LEU A 61 5.96 -7.98 -4.44
N GLY A 62 4.66 -8.03 -4.72
CA GLY A 62 3.61 -7.97 -3.70
C GLY A 62 3.73 -9.16 -2.75
N VAL A 63 3.94 -8.88 -1.46
CA VAL A 63 4.10 -9.90 -0.41
C VAL A 63 2.77 -10.14 0.29
N ASN A 64 2.06 -9.07 0.67
CA ASN A 64 0.75 -9.10 1.32
C ASN A 64 0.01 -7.78 1.09
N ALA A 65 -1.33 -7.81 1.15
CA ALA A 65 -2.17 -6.62 1.07
C ALA A 65 -3.36 -6.70 2.04
N TRP A 66 -3.84 -5.56 2.52
CA TRP A 66 -5.02 -5.45 3.40
C TRP A 66 -5.64 -4.04 3.37
N PHE A 67 -6.85 -3.89 3.91
CA PHE A 67 -7.49 -2.57 4.07
C PHE A 67 -6.68 -1.66 4.99
N ALA A 68 -6.34 -0.45 4.50
CA ALA A 68 -5.55 0.51 5.26
C ALA A 68 -6.24 0.89 6.58
N ASN A 69 -5.45 1.02 7.65
CA ASN A 69 -5.95 1.47 8.96
C ASN A 69 -6.22 2.99 8.99
N ALA A 70 -6.76 3.52 10.10
CA ALA A 70 -7.09 4.94 10.20
C ALA A 70 -5.89 5.89 9.98
N LYS A 71 -4.69 5.51 10.46
CA LYS A 71 -3.46 6.29 10.26
C LYS A 71 -3.04 6.30 8.80
N ASP A 72 -3.02 5.13 8.15
CA ASP A 72 -2.66 4.99 6.74
C ASP A 72 -3.62 5.78 5.83
N ARG A 73 -4.93 5.70 6.11
CA ARG A 73 -5.95 6.48 5.37
C ARG A 73 -5.80 7.98 5.56
N ARG A 74 -5.48 8.42 6.78
CA ARG A 74 -5.25 9.84 7.08
C ARG A 74 -4.04 10.37 6.32
N ASN A 75 -2.90 9.68 6.42
CA ASN A 75 -1.68 10.05 5.71
C ASN A 75 -1.92 10.15 4.19
N TYR A 76 -2.62 9.17 3.62
CA TYR A 76 -2.93 9.14 2.19
C TYR A 76 -3.78 10.34 1.77
N ARG A 77 -4.79 10.71 2.56
CA ARG A 77 -5.64 11.88 2.31
C ARG A 77 -4.86 13.18 2.46
N GLU A 78 -4.08 13.34 3.53
CA GLU A 78 -3.29 14.55 3.79
C GLU A 78 -2.29 14.84 2.66
N ARG A 79 -1.64 13.79 2.13
CA ARG A 79 -0.76 13.89 0.96
C ARG A 79 -1.51 14.38 -0.27
N ASN A 80 -2.66 13.78 -0.57
CA ASN A 80 -3.50 14.15 -1.71
C ASN A 80 -4.05 15.58 -1.60
N THR A 81 -4.23 16.11 -0.39
CA THR A 81 -4.63 17.51 -0.18
C THR A 81 -3.51 18.51 -0.48
N HIS A 82 -2.23 18.15 -0.23
CA HIS A 82 -1.09 19.05 -0.45
C HIS A 82 -0.57 19.10 -1.90
N GLU A 83 -1.05 18.22 -2.78
CA GLU A 83 -0.67 18.21 -4.21
C GLU A 83 -1.63 19.05 -5.09
N GLN A 84 -2.61 19.75 -4.50
CA GLN A 84 -3.60 20.59 -5.22
C GLN A 84 -3.42 22.11 -5.01
N GLU A 85 -2.25 22.57 -4.59
CA GLU A 85 -1.88 24.01 -4.53
C GLU A 85 -0.86 24.39 -5.60
#